data_AF-A0A1X1EKR8-F1
#
_entry.id   AF-A0A1X1EKR8-F1
#
_cell.length_a   1.000
_cell.length_b   1.000
_cell.length_c   1.000
_cell.angle_alpha   90.00
_cell.angle_beta   90.00
_cell.angle_gamma   90.00
#
_symmetry.space_group_name_H-M   'P 1'
#
loop_
_entity.id
_entity.type
_entity.pdbx_description
1 polymer ?
#
loop_
_entity_poly.entity_id
_entity_poly.type
_entity_poly.pdbx_seq_one_letter_code
_entity_poly.pdbx_strand_id
1 'polypeptide(L)'
;MTKVMKKMGRTLGNSNFSKMLSENEGARVFVLKSGKEARFVLTKVLHDDIETQTYIDSSVNGRDQSLLTEESVADISRTITLQQFFPAIGREVDDRIEILDGSRRRAACIYNGTPFEVLVTKDELDLADARQLAVDIQTAKEHTLRELGKRLELMYPSDMSQTEIAKAEALSPAKITRALQAASVPDEMISVFPSLSDLAIVDYQFLLDVADKAKAKKIDISDIVAGVRERIEKHDDIDIDDPVTKAKIIGFFRAESSRLKTPKPGKKPVAENLVVFKDKKQFARKKIDAEKRLVTYEFSRISAEVQAEIDAAVRAVMKKMVGED
;
A
#
# COMPACT_ATOMS: atom_id res chain seq x y z
N MET A 1 -0.22 -61.62 -7.00
CA MET A 1 -0.11 -60.24 -7.51
C MET A 1 -0.73 -59.30 -6.49
N THR A 2 0.08 -58.66 -5.64
CA THR A 2 -0.40 -57.82 -4.54
C THR A 2 -0.19 -56.35 -4.90
N LYS A 3 -1.28 -55.62 -5.07
CA LYS A 3 -1.31 -54.23 -5.52
C LYS A 3 -0.92 -53.33 -4.33
N VAL A 4 0.28 -52.73 -4.38
CA VAL A 4 0.75 -51.78 -3.36
C VAL A 4 0.13 -50.41 -3.63
N MET A 5 -0.59 -49.87 -2.65
CA MET A 5 -1.14 -48.50 -2.70
C MET A 5 -0.02 -47.47 -2.75
N LYS A 6 -0.01 -46.63 -3.80
CA LYS A 6 0.85 -45.44 -3.89
C LYS A 6 0.25 -44.36 -2.96
N LYS A 7 0.92 -44.05 -1.85
CA LYS A 7 0.62 -42.87 -1.03
C LYS A 7 0.85 -41.62 -1.90
N MET A 8 -0.22 -40.99 -2.38
CA MET A 8 -0.19 -39.61 -2.84
C MET A 8 -0.18 -38.68 -1.62
N GLY A 9 0.98 -38.57 -0.99
CA GLY A 9 1.31 -37.46 -0.10
C GLY A 9 2.43 -36.65 -0.75
N ARG A 10 2.46 -35.34 -0.55
CA ARG A 10 3.61 -34.50 -0.93
C ARG A 10 4.84 -35.09 -0.26
N THR A 11 5.72 -35.71 -1.03
CA THR A 11 7.07 -36.04 -0.60
C THR A 11 7.78 -34.73 -0.33
N LEU A 12 8.06 -34.44 0.94
CA LEU A 12 8.95 -33.36 1.33
C LEU A 12 10.26 -33.62 0.60
N GLY A 13 10.59 -32.76 -0.36
CA GLY A 13 11.74 -32.93 -1.23
C GLY A 13 13.01 -33.03 -0.39
N ASN A 14 13.81 -34.06 -0.66
CA ASN A 14 15.21 -34.10 -0.28
C ASN A 14 15.93 -32.93 -0.98
N SER A 15 16.09 -31.80 -0.29
CA SER A 15 17.11 -30.78 -0.60
C SER A 15 17.16 -29.77 0.55
N ASN A 16 18.37 -29.47 1.01
CA ASN A 16 18.75 -28.45 2.01
C ASN A 16 18.30 -28.66 3.48
N PHE A 17 17.13 -29.24 3.76
CA PHE A 17 16.64 -29.35 5.15
C PHE A 17 17.46 -30.31 6.03
N SER A 18 17.89 -31.46 5.49
CA SER A 18 18.66 -32.45 6.28
C SER A 18 20.14 -32.06 6.44
N LYS A 19 20.69 -31.22 5.56
CA LYS A 19 22.03 -30.62 5.72
C LYS A 19 22.03 -29.49 6.75
N MET A 20 20.87 -28.85 6.97
CA MET A 20 20.67 -27.78 7.95
C MET A 20 20.88 -28.23 9.41
N LEU A 21 20.82 -29.54 9.68
CA LEU A 21 20.87 -30.13 11.03
C LEU A 21 22.22 -30.81 11.36
N SER A 22 23.18 -30.87 10.44
CA SER A 22 24.31 -31.83 10.55
C SER A 22 25.73 -31.26 10.55
N GLU A 23 25.94 -29.94 10.63
CA GLU A 23 27.30 -29.35 10.66
C GLU A 23 27.50 -28.48 11.91
N ASN A 24 28.73 -28.54 12.47
CA ASN A 24 29.19 -27.92 13.72
C ASN A 24 28.41 -26.66 14.11
N GLU A 25 27.89 -26.64 15.34
CA GLU A 25 26.87 -25.73 15.93
C GLU A 25 27.09 -24.21 15.76
N GLY A 26 28.19 -23.76 15.14
CA GLY A 26 28.48 -22.36 14.88
C GLY A 26 29.04 -22.03 13.51
N ALA A 27 29.05 -22.91 12.50
CA ALA A 27 29.49 -22.55 11.15
C ALA A 27 28.71 -23.25 10.03
N ARG A 28 28.52 -22.56 8.90
CA ARG A 28 27.82 -23.06 7.70
C ARG A 28 28.56 -22.65 6.44
N VAL A 29 28.53 -23.48 5.40
CA VAL A 29 29.09 -23.15 4.08
C VAL A 29 27.97 -23.03 3.05
N PHE A 30 27.97 -21.94 2.28
CA PHE A 30 27.06 -21.71 1.18
C PHE A 30 27.81 -21.69 -0.15
N VAL A 31 27.22 -22.30 -1.19
CA VAL A 31 27.72 -22.20 -2.56
C VAL A 31 27.07 -21.00 -3.21
N LEU A 32 27.87 -20.03 -3.63
CA LEU A 32 27.45 -18.78 -4.26
C LEU A 32 27.11 -18.99 -5.75
N LYS A 33 26.46 -18.01 -6.37
CA LYS A 33 26.09 -18.06 -7.80
C LYS A 33 27.31 -18.18 -8.71
N SER A 34 28.42 -17.55 -8.32
CA SER A 34 29.71 -17.67 -8.97
C SER A 34 30.32 -19.09 -8.89
N GLY A 35 29.77 -19.99 -8.07
CA GLY A 35 30.30 -21.32 -7.79
C GLY A 35 31.36 -21.34 -6.69
N LYS A 36 31.70 -20.18 -6.11
CA LYS A 36 32.57 -20.10 -4.92
C LYS A 36 31.84 -20.61 -3.68
N GLU A 37 32.59 -21.16 -2.73
CA GLU A 37 32.07 -21.50 -1.41
C GLU A 37 32.42 -20.38 -0.43
N ALA A 38 31.45 -19.95 0.38
CA ALA A 38 31.63 -18.97 1.44
C ALA A 38 31.27 -19.59 2.80
N ARG A 39 32.16 -19.41 3.79
CA ARG A 39 32.02 -19.92 5.14
C ARG A 39 31.48 -18.84 6.07
N PHE A 40 30.34 -19.14 6.67
CA PHE A 40 29.67 -18.30 7.62
C PHE A 40 29.85 -18.85 9.03
N VAL A 41 30.10 -17.98 10.00
CA VAL A 41 30.30 -18.31 11.41
C VAL A 41 29.27 -17.59 12.25
N LEU A 42 28.66 -18.30 13.18
CA LEU A 42 27.67 -17.76 14.12
C LEU A 42 28.34 -16.75 15.04
N THR A 43 27.88 -15.52 14.94
CA THR A 43 28.34 -14.36 15.71
C THR A 43 27.14 -13.82 16.48
N LYS A 44 27.34 -13.57 17.76
CA LYS A 44 26.32 -12.99 18.64
C LYS A 44 26.67 -11.53 18.92
N VAL A 45 25.78 -10.63 18.54
CA VAL A 45 25.89 -9.19 18.79
C VAL A 45 25.01 -8.85 19.99
N LEU A 46 25.57 -8.18 21.00
CA LEU A 46 24.80 -7.74 22.16
C LEU A 46 23.83 -6.62 21.77
N HIS A 47 22.71 -6.51 22.47
CA HIS A 47 21.66 -5.52 22.18
C HIS A 47 22.23 -4.11 21.95
N ASP A 48 23.05 -3.63 22.90
CA ASP A 48 23.59 -2.26 22.90
C ASP A 48 24.56 -2.01 21.73
N ASP A 49 25.03 -3.08 21.08
CA ASP A 49 25.96 -3.04 19.97
C ASP A 49 25.28 -3.28 18.60
N ILE A 50 24.00 -3.65 18.55
CA ILE A 50 23.35 -4.04 17.28
C ILE A 50 23.38 -2.87 16.28
N GLU A 51 23.06 -1.66 16.72
CA GLU A 51 22.99 -0.50 15.84
C GLU A 51 24.36 -0.03 15.35
N THR A 52 25.39 -0.19 16.17
CA THR A 52 26.75 0.25 15.85
C THR A 52 27.49 -0.81 15.02
N GLN A 53 27.38 -2.09 15.38
CA GLN A 53 28.11 -3.18 14.72
C GLN A 53 27.41 -3.74 13.48
N THR A 54 26.11 -3.49 13.29
CA THR A 54 25.36 -4.02 12.14
C THR A 54 24.68 -2.92 11.32
N TYR A 55 24.59 -3.12 10.01
CA TYR A 55 23.88 -2.21 9.11
C TYR A 55 23.19 -2.98 7.98
N ILE A 56 22.32 -2.30 7.24
CA ILE A 56 21.58 -2.86 6.10
C ILE A 56 21.84 -1.96 4.90
N ASP A 57 22.34 -2.55 3.81
CA ASP A 57 22.44 -1.89 2.51
C ASP A 57 21.16 -2.16 1.70
N SER A 58 20.38 -1.10 1.44
CA SER A 58 19.12 -1.18 0.68
C SER A 58 19.30 -1.66 -0.77
N SER A 59 20.52 -1.58 -1.32
CA SER A 59 20.86 -2.05 -2.66
C SER A 59 21.07 -3.57 -2.75
N VAL A 60 21.26 -4.23 -1.60
CA VAL A 60 21.43 -5.68 -1.48
C VAL A 60 20.20 -6.29 -0.81
N ASN A 61 19.74 -5.69 0.27
CA ASN A 61 18.58 -6.09 1.04
C ASN A 61 17.40 -5.16 0.73
N GLY A 62 16.45 -5.64 -0.07
CA GLY A 62 15.31 -4.85 -0.55
C GLY A 62 14.23 -4.54 0.49
N ARG A 63 14.46 -4.88 1.77
CA ARG A 63 13.50 -4.60 2.85
C ARG A 63 13.52 -3.11 3.17
N ASP A 64 12.34 -2.50 3.16
CA ASP A 64 12.20 -1.10 3.53
C ASP A 64 12.33 -0.94 5.04
N GLN A 65 13.44 -0.33 5.47
CA GLN A 65 13.79 -0.19 6.88
C GLN A 65 12.86 0.78 7.62
N SER A 66 12.27 1.75 6.92
CA SER A 66 11.36 2.74 7.53
C SER A 66 10.05 2.13 8.03
N LEU A 67 9.72 0.93 7.54
CA LEU A 67 8.48 0.22 7.82
C LEU A 67 8.65 -0.91 8.84
N LEU A 68 9.86 -1.10 9.35
CA LEU A 68 10.15 -2.05 10.42
C LEU A 68 9.90 -1.39 11.78
N THR A 69 8.65 -1.10 12.10
CA THR A 69 8.24 -0.59 13.43
C THR A 69 8.04 -1.73 14.43
N GLU A 70 7.89 -1.40 15.71
CA GLU A 70 7.60 -2.36 16.78
C GLU A 70 6.34 -3.17 16.47
N GLU A 71 5.30 -2.52 15.95
CA GLU A 71 4.04 -3.16 15.55
C GLU A 71 4.25 -4.15 14.38
N SER A 72 5.07 -3.77 13.39
CA SER A 72 5.29 -4.57 12.19
C SER A 72 5.99 -5.92 12.44
N VAL A 73 6.68 -6.04 13.58
CA VAL A 73 7.43 -7.21 14.05
C VAL A 73 6.84 -7.83 15.33
N ALA A 74 5.65 -7.40 15.75
CA ALA A 74 4.98 -7.93 16.95
C ALA A 74 4.77 -9.45 16.87
N ASP A 75 4.46 -9.97 15.68
CA ASP A 75 4.28 -11.40 15.39
C ASP A 75 5.49 -12.28 15.75
N ILE A 76 6.70 -11.72 15.71
CA ILE A 76 7.94 -12.42 16.06
C ILE A 76 8.55 -11.97 17.39
N SER A 77 8.02 -10.94 18.02
CA SER A 77 8.59 -10.37 19.26
C SER A 77 8.62 -11.39 20.41
N ARG A 78 7.54 -12.16 20.56
CA ARG A 78 7.47 -13.25 21.55
C ARG A 78 8.54 -14.32 21.32
N THR A 79 8.73 -14.74 20.07
CA THR A 79 9.70 -15.80 19.76
C THR A 79 11.13 -15.29 19.89
N ILE A 80 11.41 -14.06 19.45
CA ILE A 80 12.72 -13.41 19.60
C ILE A 80 13.13 -13.29 21.08
N THR A 81 12.20 -12.90 21.95
CA THR A 81 12.44 -12.81 23.41
C THR A 81 12.78 -14.17 24.03
N LEU A 82 12.15 -15.25 23.55
CA LEU A 82 12.42 -16.60 24.03
C LEU A 82 13.74 -17.16 23.48
N GLN A 83 13.88 -17.13 22.15
CA GLN A 83 15.03 -17.63 21.42
C GLN A 83 14.94 -17.24 19.95
N GLN A 84 16.05 -16.74 19.38
CA GLN A 84 16.19 -16.63 17.93
C GLN A 84 16.40 -18.02 17.32
N PHE A 85 15.33 -18.67 16.85
CA PHE A 85 15.37 -20.05 16.30
C PHE A 85 16.27 -20.21 15.06
N PHE A 86 16.45 -19.13 14.30
CA PHE A 86 17.30 -19.12 13.13
C PHE A 86 18.20 -17.87 13.20
N PRO A 87 19.52 -18.01 13.01
CA PRO A 87 20.40 -16.85 12.89
C PRO A 87 20.10 -16.06 11.61
N ALA A 88 20.27 -14.74 11.66
CA ALA A 88 20.31 -13.88 10.48
C ALA A 88 21.56 -14.18 9.66
N ILE A 89 21.70 -13.57 8.49
CA ILE A 89 22.85 -13.80 7.61
C ILE A 89 23.45 -12.46 7.23
N GLY A 90 24.76 -12.35 7.35
CA GLY A 90 25.49 -11.14 7.02
C GLY A 90 26.89 -11.41 6.50
N ARG A 91 27.52 -10.35 5.99
CA ARG A 91 28.93 -10.32 5.60
C ARG A 91 29.65 -9.22 6.35
N GLU A 92 30.93 -9.40 6.60
CA GLU A 92 31.77 -8.37 7.20
C GLU A 92 32.23 -7.38 6.12
N VAL A 93 32.00 -6.09 6.35
CA VAL A 93 32.42 -4.98 5.50
C VAL A 93 32.86 -3.84 6.42
N ASP A 94 34.11 -3.38 6.27
CA ASP A 94 34.70 -2.29 7.06
C ASP A 94 34.47 -2.45 8.58
N ASP A 95 34.79 -3.65 9.11
CA ASP A 95 34.63 -4.03 10.53
C ASP A 95 33.19 -3.99 11.08
N ARG A 96 32.18 -3.86 10.19
CA ARG A 96 30.75 -3.96 10.53
C ARG A 96 30.10 -5.11 9.78
N ILE A 97 28.98 -5.59 10.30
CA ILE A 97 28.21 -6.68 9.72
C ILE A 97 27.10 -6.09 8.85
N GLU A 98 27.21 -6.25 7.54
CA GLU A 98 26.11 -6.00 6.61
C GLU A 98 25.12 -7.15 6.67
N ILE A 99 23.87 -6.86 7.01
CA ILE A 99 22.80 -7.86 7.13
C ILE A 99 22.14 -8.09 5.77
N LEU A 100 22.45 -9.25 5.19
CA LEU A 100 21.93 -9.74 3.90
C LEU A 100 20.50 -10.27 4.04
N ASP A 101 20.22 -10.99 5.14
CA ASP A 101 18.88 -11.47 5.50
C ASP A 101 18.66 -11.35 7.02
N GLY A 102 17.42 -11.07 7.41
CA GLY A 102 17.04 -10.97 8.82
C GLY A 102 16.75 -9.56 9.33
N SER A 103 16.42 -8.61 8.45
CA SER A 103 16.08 -7.23 8.84
C SER A 103 14.97 -7.15 9.89
N ARG A 104 13.89 -7.96 9.73
CA ARG A 104 12.82 -8.06 10.76
C ARG A 104 13.36 -8.58 12.10
N ARG A 105 14.27 -9.57 12.07
CA ARG A 105 14.86 -10.16 13.28
C ARG A 105 15.78 -9.15 13.98
N ARG A 106 16.59 -8.42 13.21
CA ARG A 106 17.41 -7.31 13.70
C ARG A 106 16.55 -6.26 14.40
N ALA A 107 15.50 -5.77 13.73
CA ALA A 107 14.57 -4.79 14.29
C ALA A 107 13.88 -5.31 15.56
N ALA A 108 13.37 -6.56 15.54
CA ALA A 108 12.77 -7.17 16.71
C ALA A 108 13.75 -7.32 17.89
N CYS A 109 15.03 -7.63 17.64
CA CYS A 109 16.04 -7.71 18.70
C CYS A 109 16.31 -6.33 19.33
N ILE A 110 16.35 -5.28 18.51
CA ILE A 110 16.47 -3.89 18.98
C ILE A 110 15.26 -3.52 19.84
N TYR A 111 14.03 -3.77 19.37
CA TYR A 111 12.82 -3.39 20.13
C TYR A 111 12.61 -4.20 21.42
N ASN A 112 13.03 -5.48 21.45
CA ASN A 112 12.82 -6.36 22.60
C ASN A 112 14.02 -6.43 23.55
N GLY A 113 15.10 -5.67 23.32
CA GLY A 113 16.26 -5.67 24.22
C GLY A 113 17.07 -6.97 24.19
N THR A 114 17.02 -7.74 23.10
CA THR A 114 17.65 -9.07 23.03
C THR A 114 18.92 -9.06 22.19
N PRO A 115 19.89 -9.96 22.46
CA PRO A 115 21.03 -10.14 21.58
C PRO A 115 20.59 -10.65 20.20
N PHE A 116 21.39 -10.33 19.18
CA PHE A 116 21.12 -10.68 17.79
C PHE A 116 22.14 -11.71 17.28
N GLU A 117 21.64 -12.84 16.79
CA GLU A 117 22.48 -13.93 16.27
C GLU A 117 22.55 -13.86 14.75
N VAL A 118 23.77 -13.82 14.21
CA VAL A 118 24.04 -13.67 12.77
C VAL A 118 25.10 -14.66 12.34
N LEU A 119 24.86 -15.40 11.27
CA LEU A 119 25.88 -16.12 10.53
C LEU A 119 26.64 -15.10 9.67
N VAL A 120 27.92 -14.87 9.97
CA VAL A 120 28.76 -13.86 9.33
C VAL A 120 29.86 -14.53 8.52
N THR A 121 29.99 -14.14 7.25
CA THR A 121 31.15 -14.50 6.42
C THR A 121 32.17 -13.38 6.41
N LYS A 122 33.45 -13.75 6.48
CA LYS A 122 34.60 -12.87 6.19
C LYS A 122 35.14 -13.07 4.78
N ASP A 123 34.64 -14.08 4.07
CA ASP A 123 35.01 -14.31 2.67
C ASP A 123 34.45 -13.18 1.79
N GLU A 124 35.19 -12.80 0.76
CA GLU A 124 34.74 -11.76 -0.18
C GLU A 124 33.50 -12.23 -0.96
N LEU A 125 32.39 -11.52 -0.76
CA LEU A 125 31.18 -11.67 -1.57
C LEU A 125 31.04 -10.45 -2.48
N ASP A 126 31.05 -10.67 -3.79
CA ASP A 126 30.67 -9.62 -4.71
C ASP A 126 29.17 -9.27 -4.56
N LEU A 127 28.78 -8.14 -5.12
CA LEU A 127 27.42 -7.62 -4.97
C LEU A 127 26.37 -8.49 -5.70
N ALA A 128 26.75 -9.24 -6.74
CA ALA A 128 25.82 -10.14 -7.43
C ALA A 128 25.57 -11.42 -6.62
N ASP A 129 26.63 -12.00 -6.04
CA ASP A 129 26.57 -13.16 -5.15
C ASP A 129 25.83 -12.81 -3.85
N ALA A 130 26.11 -11.66 -3.23
CA ALA A 130 25.42 -11.21 -2.02
C ALA A 130 23.90 -11.05 -2.25
N ARG A 131 23.50 -10.47 -3.38
CA ARG A 131 22.09 -10.33 -3.77
C ARG A 131 21.42 -11.68 -4.01
N GLN A 132 22.07 -12.57 -4.76
CA GLN A 132 21.51 -13.89 -5.01
C GLN A 132 21.36 -14.67 -3.70
N LEU A 133 22.35 -14.59 -2.81
CA LEU A 133 22.31 -15.23 -1.51
C LEU A 133 21.17 -14.70 -0.64
N ALA A 134 20.96 -13.38 -0.62
CA ALA A 134 19.83 -12.76 0.08
C ALA A 134 18.47 -13.27 -0.43
N VAL A 135 18.34 -13.48 -1.75
CA VAL A 135 17.14 -14.08 -2.36
C VAL A 135 16.99 -15.55 -1.98
N ASP A 136 18.06 -16.33 -2.06
CA ASP A 136 18.03 -17.78 -1.85
C ASP A 136 17.74 -18.16 -0.39
N ILE A 137 18.13 -17.31 0.57
CA ILE A 137 17.99 -17.57 2.01
C ILE A 137 16.83 -16.80 2.66
N GLN A 138 16.03 -16.08 1.86
CA GLN A 138 14.85 -15.39 2.36
C GLN A 138 13.88 -16.40 3.02
N THR A 139 13.92 -16.47 4.35
CA THR A 139 13.25 -17.53 5.15
C THR A 139 12.04 -17.00 5.91
N ALA A 140 11.88 -15.67 6.03
CA ALA A 140 10.76 -15.02 6.69
C ALA A 140 10.04 -14.03 5.75
N LYS A 141 8.70 -13.96 5.90
CA LYS A 141 7.70 -13.10 5.21
C LYS A 141 8.22 -12.38 3.96
N GLU A 142 7.81 -12.87 2.78
CA GLU A 142 8.20 -12.33 1.47
C GLU A 142 8.15 -10.79 1.42
N HIS A 143 9.06 -10.21 0.64
CA HIS A 143 9.03 -8.77 0.36
C HIS A 143 7.64 -8.38 -0.17
N THR A 144 7.09 -7.29 0.34
CA THR A 144 5.83 -6.76 -0.16
C THR A 144 5.99 -6.29 -1.61
N LEU A 145 4.89 -6.16 -2.35
CA LEU A 145 4.93 -5.62 -3.72
C LEU A 145 5.60 -4.24 -3.77
N ARG A 146 5.40 -3.41 -2.74
CA ARG A 146 6.01 -2.09 -2.64
C ARG A 146 7.51 -2.15 -2.40
N GLU A 147 7.96 -2.98 -1.46
CA GLU A 147 9.40 -3.21 -1.19
C GLU A 147 10.12 -3.67 -2.45
N LEU A 148 9.53 -4.63 -3.17
CA LEU A 148 10.03 -5.05 -4.48
C LEU A 148 10.14 -3.86 -5.44
N GLY A 149 9.10 -3.03 -5.56
CA GLY A 149 9.11 -1.88 -6.46
C GLY A 149 10.20 -0.85 -6.13
N LYS A 150 10.33 -0.46 -4.86
CA LYS A 150 11.36 0.49 -4.40
C LYS A 150 12.78 -0.06 -4.65
N ARG A 151 12.99 -1.36 -4.43
CA ARG A 151 14.26 -2.03 -4.79
C ARG A 151 14.54 -1.91 -6.27
N LEU A 152 13.55 -2.15 -7.14
CA LEU A 152 13.72 -2.07 -8.59
C LEU A 152 14.07 -0.63 -9.03
N GLU A 153 13.42 0.39 -8.44
CA GLU A 153 13.72 1.81 -8.72
C GLU A 153 15.15 2.21 -8.32
N LEU A 154 15.69 1.61 -7.25
CA LEU A 154 17.07 1.84 -6.82
C LEU A 154 18.08 1.08 -7.70
N MET A 155 17.74 -0.16 -8.08
CA MET A 155 18.67 -1.06 -8.76
C MET A 155 18.84 -0.79 -10.25
N TYR A 156 17.79 -0.33 -10.91
CA TYR A 156 17.76 -0.19 -12.37
C TYR A 156 17.63 1.28 -12.76
N PRO A 157 18.34 1.72 -13.82
CA PRO A 157 18.23 3.08 -14.30
C PRO A 157 16.83 3.33 -14.88
N SER A 158 16.37 4.58 -14.78
CA SER A 158 14.99 4.97 -15.08
C SER A 158 14.57 4.78 -16.55
N ASP A 159 15.54 4.64 -17.44
CA ASP A 159 15.38 4.44 -18.89
C ASP A 159 15.29 2.96 -19.30
N MET A 160 15.60 2.02 -18.40
CA MET A 160 15.48 0.59 -18.67
C MET A 160 14.01 0.15 -18.73
N SER A 161 13.67 -0.65 -19.74
CA SER A 161 12.28 -1.07 -19.91
C SER A 161 11.87 -2.11 -18.85
N GLN A 162 10.59 -2.07 -18.43
CA GLN A 162 10.05 -3.07 -17.48
C GLN A 162 10.21 -4.52 -17.98
N THR A 163 10.25 -4.73 -19.30
CA THR A 163 10.48 -6.04 -19.92
C THR A 163 11.91 -6.52 -19.72
N GLU A 164 12.90 -5.62 -19.78
CA GLU A 164 14.30 -5.95 -19.53
C GLU A 164 14.53 -6.21 -18.04
N ILE A 165 13.94 -5.40 -17.16
CA ILE A 165 13.96 -5.62 -15.70
C ILE A 165 13.35 -6.99 -15.37
N ALA A 166 12.22 -7.34 -15.98
CA ALA A 166 11.56 -8.64 -15.78
C ALA A 166 12.49 -9.82 -16.14
N LYS A 167 13.26 -9.70 -17.24
CA LYS A 167 14.23 -10.71 -17.64
C LYS A 167 15.40 -10.80 -16.65
N ALA A 168 15.94 -9.66 -16.23
CA ALA A 168 17.07 -9.59 -15.29
C ALA A 168 16.71 -10.20 -13.92
N GLU A 169 15.48 -9.96 -13.45
CA GLU A 169 14.98 -10.46 -12.16
C GLU A 169 14.35 -11.86 -12.24
N ALA A 170 14.25 -12.45 -13.45
CA ALA A 170 13.51 -13.68 -13.70
C ALA A 170 12.06 -13.66 -13.15
N LEU A 171 11.41 -12.49 -13.23
CA LEU A 171 10.03 -12.28 -12.80
C LEU A 171 9.10 -12.03 -14.00
N SER A 172 7.78 -12.19 -13.80
CA SER A 172 6.83 -11.86 -14.86
C SER A 172 6.73 -10.33 -15.06
N PRO A 173 6.55 -9.84 -16.30
CA PRO A 173 6.36 -8.41 -16.56
C PRO A 173 5.22 -7.82 -15.74
N ALA A 174 4.13 -8.57 -15.56
CA ALA A 174 3.01 -8.16 -14.72
C ALA A 174 3.39 -7.96 -13.24
N LYS A 175 4.30 -8.76 -12.69
CA LYS A 175 4.79 -8.58 -11.32
C LYS A 175 5.65 -7.32 -11.20
N ILE A 176 6.50 -7.04 -12.19
CA ILE A 176 7.28 -5.80 -12.26
C ILE A 176 6.37 -4.57 -12.32
N THR A 177 5.38 -4.56 -13.22
CA THR A 177 4.43 -3.43 -13.33
C THR A 177 3.69 -3.18 -12.02
N ARG A 178 3.19 -4.25 -11.37
CA ARG A 178 2.47 -4.13 -10.08
C ARG A 178 3.38 -3.64 -8.96
N ALA A 179 4.63 -4.07 -8.93
CA ALA A 179 5.61 -3.65 -7.94
C ALA A 179 5.94 -2.16 -8.09
N LEU A 180 6.20 -1.70 -9.31
CA LEU A 180 6.45 -0.29 -9.62
C LEU A 180 5.23 0.60 -9.32
N GLN A 181 4.01 0.12 -9.63
CA GLN A 181 2.78 0.80 -9.20
C GLN A 181 2.69 0.91 -7.67
N ALA A 182 2.98 -0.18 -6.96
CA ALA A 182 2.97 -0.16 -5.50
C ALA A 182 4.03 0.80 -4.92
N ALA A 183 5.21 0.92 -5.54
CA ALA A 183 6.27 1.87 -5.16
C ALA A 183 5.91 3.34 -5.43
N SER A 184 5.16 3.60 -6.50
CA SER A 184 4.73 4.95 -6.90
C SER A 184 3.76 5.61 -5.92
N VAL A 185 3.13 4.86 -4.99
CA VAL A 185 2.28 5.46 -3.96
C VAL A 185 3.14 6.36 -3.05
N PRO A 186 2.70 7.58 -2.71
CA PRO A 186 3.43 8.47 -1.81
C PRO A 186 3.73 7.83 -0.45
N ASP A 187 4.96 7.99 0.06
CA ASP A 187 5.40 7.40 1.34
C ASP A 187 4.53 7.87 2.52
N GLU A 188 4.10 9.13 2.52
CA GLU A 188 3.20 9.69 3.53
C GLU A 188 1.87 8.95 3.64
N MET A 189 1.29 8.53 2.51
CA MET A 189 0.04 7.75 2.49
C MET A 189 0.24 6.33 2.98
N ILE A 190 1.45 5.79 2.85
CA ILE A 190 1.80 4.45 3.32
C ILE A 190 2.09 4.45 4.83
N SER A 191 2.62 5.55 5.36
CA SER A 191 3.00 5.70 6.78
C SER A 191 1.85 5.53 7.78
N VAL A 192 0.60 5.63 7.34
CA VAL A 192 -0.57 5.48 8.23
C VAL A 192 -0.99 4.02 8.43
N PHE A 193 -0.41 3.07 7.69
CA PHE A 193 -0.70 1.66 7.83
C PHE A 193 0.27 1.01 8.82
N PRO A 194 -0.21 0.29 9.85
CA PRO A 194 0.65 -0.37 10.84
C PRO A 194 1.42 -1.56 10.25
N SER A 195 0.86 -2.22 9.22
CA SER A 195 1.50 -3.33 8.52
C SER A 195 1.23 -3.22 7.02
N LEU A 196 2.29 -3.20 6.21
CA LEU A 196 2.16 -3.22 4.74
C LEU A 196 1.94 -4.62 4.18
N SER A 197 2.13 -5.65 5.00
CA SER A 197 2.00 -7.04 4.54
C SER A 197 0.58 -7.36 4.09
N ASP A 198 -0.39 -6.60 4.57
CA ASP A 198 -1.81 -6.82 4.32
C ASP A 198 -2.33 -6.05 3.10
N LEU A 199 -1.53 -5.13 2.54
CA LEU A 199 -1.88 -4.34 1.36
C LEU A 199 -1.76 -5.19 0.09
N ALA A 200 -2.88 -5.33 -0.61
CA ALA A 200 -2.94 -5.96 -1.93
C ALA A 200 -2.78 -4.91 -3.03
N ILE A 201 -2.54 -5.36 -4.27
CA ILE A 201 -2.42 -4.47 -5.44
C ILE A 201 -3.63 -3.53 -5.62
N VAL A 202 -4.84 -4.00 -5.30
CA VAL A 202 -6.06 -3.18 -5.39
C VAL A 202 -6.04 -2.01 -4.40
N ASP A 203 -5.38 -2.18 -3.26
CA ASP A 203 -5.23 -1.13 -2.25
C ASP A 203 -4.25 -0.06 -2.75
N TYR A 204 -3.09 -0.47 -3.30
CA TYR A 204 -2.12 0.45 -3.90
C TYR A 204 -2.71 1.22 -5.10
N GLN A 205 -3.46 0.55 -5.98
CA GLN A 205 -4.12 1.21 -7.11
C GLN A 205 -5.16 2.25 -6.65
N PHE A 206 -5.88 1.97 -5.56
CA PHE A 206 -6.79 2.94 -4.97
C PHE A 206 -6.05 4.14 -4.38
N LEU A 207 -4.95 3.91 -3.65
CA LEU A 207 -4.15 5.00 -3.08
C LEU A 207 -3.53 5.89 -4.18
N LEU A 208 -3.06 5.30 -5.29
CA LEU A 208 -2.61 6.06 -6.47
C LEU A 208 -3.73 6.93 -7.04
N ASP A 209 -4.93 6.38 -7.23
CA ASP A 209 -6.09 7.15 -7.72
C ASP A 209 -6.46 8.31 -6.77
N VAL A 210 -6.31 8.13 -5.45
CA VAL A 210 -6.46 9.21 -4.47
C VAL A 210 -5.39 10.29 -4.65
N ALA A 211 -4.12 9.90 -4.80
CA ALA A 211 -2.99 10.82 -5.00
C ALA A 211 -3.14 11.61 -6.32
N ASP A 212 -3.52 10.94 -7.41
CA ASP A 212 -3.75 11.59 -8.71
C ASP A 212 -4.91 12.59 -8.65
N LYS A 213 -5.99 12.26 -7.93
CA LYS A 213 -7.11 13.18 -7.69
C LYS A 213 -6.72 14.38 -6.83
N ALA A 214 -5.87 14.19 -5.82
CA ALA A 214 -5.34 15.26 -4.99
C ALA A 214 -4.52 16.23 -5.84
N LYS A 215 -3.58 15.69 -6.63
CA LYS A 215 -2.75 16.44 -7.57
C LYS A 215 -3.58 17.22 -8.59
N ALA A 216 -4.59 16.60 -9.19
CA ALA A 216 -5.49 17.25 -10.15
C ALA A 216 -6.25 18.44 -9.53
N LYS A 217 -6.51 18.41 -8.22
CA LYS A 217 -7.20 19.47 -7.47
C LYS A 217 -6.25 20.43 -6.75
N LYS A 218 -4.93 20.24 -6.90
CA LYS A 218 -3.88 21.00 -6.20
C LYS A 218 -4.04 20.94 -4.68
N ILE A 219 -4.43 19.77 -4.17
CA ILE A 219 -4.54 19.50 -2.74
C ILE A 219 -3.27 18.78 -2.33
N ASP A 220 -2.69 19.20 -1.21
CA ASP A 220 -1.49 18.58 -0.68
C ASP A 220 -1.81 17.17 -0.17
N ILE A 221 -0.88 16.24 -0.37
CA ILE A 221 -1.04 14.86 0.10
C ILE A 221 -1.04 14.84 1.63
N SER A 222 -0.26 15.73 2.25
CA SER A 222 -0.18 15.88 3.70
C SER A 222 -1.53 16.25 4.31
N ASP A 223 -2.35 17.08 3.66
CA ASP A 223 -3.70 17.44 4.12
C ASP A 223 -4.62 16.21 4.18
N ILE A 224 -4.54 15.34 3.17
CA ILE A 224 -5.33 14.11 3.10
C ILE A 224 -4.89 13.15 4.21
N VAL A 225 -3.57 12.99 4.37
CA VAL A 225 -2.98 12.11 5.38
C VAL A 225 -3.31 12.60 6.79
N ALA A 226 -3.30 13.92 7.03
CA ALA A 226 -3.72 14.51 8.30
C ALA A 226 -5.19 14.19 8.63
N GLY A 227 -6.09 14.33 7.65
CA GLY A 227 -7.51 13.96 7.83
C GLY A 227 -7.71 12.46 8.09
N VAL A 228 -6.87 11.59 7.51
CA VAL A 228 -6.88 10.16 7.81
C VAL A 228 -6.38 9.88 9.23
N ARG A 229 -5.29 10.53 9.66
CA ARG A 229 -4.75 10.40 11.03
C ARG A 229 -5.75 10.85 12.09
N GLU A 230 -6.44 11.97 11.87
CA GLU A 230 -7.50 12.43 12.77
C GLU A 230 -8.64 11.41 12.91
N ARG A 231 -8.97 10.68 11.84
CA ARG A 231 -9.98 9.60 11.89
C ARG A 231 -9.48 8.36 12.61
N ILE A 232 -8.20 8.03 12.45
CA ILE A 232 -7.54 6.94 13.17
C ILE A 232 -7.60 7.23 14.68
N GLU A 233 -7.21 8.43 15.10
CA GLU A 233 -7.23 8.85 16.51
C GLU A 233 -8.64 8.87 17.13
N LYS A 234 -9.68 9.15 16.35
CA LYS A 234 -11.08 9.16 16.82
C LYS A 234 -11.71 7.77 16.93
N HIS A 235 -11.04 6.73 16.46
CA HIS A 235 -11.54 5.37 16.50
C HIS A 235 -10.61 4.50 17.34
N ASP A 236 -10.96 4.30 18.62
CA ASP A 236 -10.21 3.49 19.60
C ASP A 236 -10.09 1.99 19.23
N ASP A 237 -10.85 1.51 18.24
CA ASP A 237 -10.92 0.10 17.81
C ASP A 237 -9.92 -0.28 16.70
N ILE A 238 -8.77 0.41 16.61
CA ILE A 238 -7.69 -0.01 15.69
C ILE A 238 -6.80 -1.00 16.44
N ASP A 239 -7.26 -2.25 16.46
CA ASP A 239 -6.45 -3.36 16.93
C ASP A 239 -5.45 -3.76 15.84
N ILE A 240 -4.17 -3.82 16.20
CA ILE A 240 -3.04 -4.04 15.29
C ILE A 240 -3.12 -5.45 14.68
N ASP A 241 -3.71 -6.40 15.40
CA ASP A 241 -3.89 -7.79 14.97
C ASP A 241 -5.21 -8.01 14.22
N ASP A 242 -6.04 -6.98 14.04
CA ASP A 242 -7.32 -7.07 13.32
C ASP A 242 -7.10 -6.91 11.80
N PRO A 243 -7.38 -7.94 10.97
CA PRO A 243 -7.34 -7.83 9.51
C PRO A 243 -8.26 -6.72 8.95
N VAL A 244 -9.23 -6.26 9.75
CA VAL A 244 -10.13 -5.16 9.40
C VAL A 244 -9.46 -3.79 9.53
N THR A 245 -8.33 -3.66 10.24
CA THR A 245 -7.59 -2.39 10.41
C THR A 245 -7.18 -1.77 9.07
N LYS A 246 -6.65 -2.57 8.14
CA LYS A 246 -6.39 -2.11 6.76
C LYS A 246 -7.67 -1.57 6.10
N ALA A 247 -8.76 -2.32 6.19
CA ALA A 247 -10.02 -1.96 5.54
C ALA A 247 -10.62 -0.66 6.10
N LYS A 248 -10.48 -0.43 7.42
CA LYS A 248 -10.84 0.82 8.10
C LYS A 248 -10.02 2.00 7.56
N ILE A 249 -8.69 1.87 7.50
CA ILE A 249 -7.80 2.93 7.00
C ILE A 249 -8.08 3.25 5.53
N ILE A 250 -8.26 2.23 4.67
CA ILE A 250 -8.70 2.43 3.27
C ILE A 250 -10.08 3.12 3.22
N GLY A 251 -10.98 2.79 4.16
CA GLY A 251 -12.26 3.48 4.35
C GLY A 251 -12.10 4.97 4.69
N PHE A 252 -11.12 5.33 5.53
CA PHE A 252 -10.80 6.72 5.86
C PHE A 252 -10.24 7.48 4.66
N PHE A 253 -9.33 6.88 3.88
CA PHE A 253 -8.89 7.47 2.61
C PHE A 253 -10.05 7.67 1.63
N ARG A 254 -11.01 6.74 1.59
CA ARG A 254 -12.23 6.89 0.78
C ARG A 254 -13.10 8.05 1.27
N ALA A 255 -13.24 8.22 2.59
CA ALA A 255 -13.98 9.32 3.17
C ALA A 255 -13.31 10.67 2.85
N GLU A 256 -11.99 10.80 3.04
CA GLU A 256 -11.27 12.02 2.70
C GLU A 256 -11.30 12.31 1.21
N SER A 257 -11.01 11.32 0.35
CA SER A 257 -11.14 11.45 -1.12
C SER A 257 -12.55 11.87 -1.56
N SER A 258 -13.59 11.44 -0.84
CA SER A 258 -14.97 11.85 -1.11
C SER A 258 -15.26 13.29 -0.70
N ARG A 259 -14.62 13.81 0.35
CA ARG A 259 -14.67 15.23 0.73
C ARG A 259 -13.94 16.12 -0.25
N LEU A 260 -12.91 15.58 -0.91
CA LEU A 260 -12.25 16.28 -2.02
C LEU A 260 -13.17 16.43 -3.23
N LYS A 261 -14.29 15.69 -3.34
CA LYS A 261 -15.27 15.94 -4.40
C LYS A 261 -15.77 17.37 -4.22
N THR A 262 -15.62 18.18 -5.27
CA THR A 262 -16.35 19.44 -5.37
C THR A 262 -17.80 19.17 -4.97
N PRO A 263 -18.44 20.06 -4.18
CA PRO A 263 -19.87 19.97 -3.99
C PRO A 263 -20.46 19.79 -5.38
N LYS A 264 -21.33 18.77 -5.55
CA LYS A 264 -22.06 18.59 -6.81
C LYS A 264 -22.48 19.98 -7.28
N PRO A 265 -22.29 20.35 -8.57
CA PRO A 265 -22.84 21.61 -9.06
C PRO A 265 -24.28 21.67 -8.54
N GLY A 266 -24.59 22.80 -7.90
CA GLY A 266 -25.76 23.02 -7.05
C GLY A 266 -26.99 22.28 -7.52
N LYS A 267 -27.82 21.79 -6.58
CA LYS A 267 -29.02 20.96 -6.84
C LYS A 267 -29.64 21.39 -8.18
N LYS A 268 -29.50 20.55 -9.21
CA LYS A 268 -29.99 20.87 -10.57
C LYS A 268 -31.42 21.39 -10.44
N PRO A 269 -31.80 22.48 -11.16
CA PRO A 269 -33.12 23.08 -11.04
C PRO A 269 -34.19 21.99 -11.07
N VAL A 270 -34.96 21.87 -9.99
CA VAL A 270 -36.00 20.85 -9.91
C VAL A 270 -37.13 21.35 -10.81
N ALA A 271 -37.40 20.59 -11.87
CA ALA A 271 -38.49 20.85 -12.79
C ALA A 271 -39.73 20.08 -12.33
N GLU A 272 -40.76 20.81 -11.93
CA GLU A 272 -42.08 20.29 -11.60
C GLU A 272 -43.02 20.53 -12.80
N ASN A 273 -43.67 19.49 -13.29
CA ASN A 273 -44.68 19.64 -14.35
C ASN A 273 -45.99 20.11 -13.72
N LEU A 274 -46.50 21.24 -14.18
CA LEU A 274 -47.75 21.82 -13.67
C LEU A 274 -48.97 21.14 -14.29
N VAL A 275 -48.86 20.72 -15.55
CA VAL A 275 -49.92 20.06 -16.30
C VAL A 275 -49.32 18.95 -17.16
N VAL A 276 -50.03 17.83 -17.26
CA VAL A 276 -49.70 16.72 -18.16
C VAL A 276 -50.53 16.86 -19.43
N PHE A 277 -49.88 17.10 -20.56
CA PHE A 277 -50.54 17.17 -21.86
C PHE A 277 -50.43 15.84 -22.61
N LYS A 278 -51.35 15.61 -23.56
CA LYS A 278 -51.29 14.45 -24.47
C LYS A 278 -50.12 14.54 -25.46
N ASP A 279 -49.82 15.74 -25.96
CA ASP A 279 -48.64 15.99 -26.80
C ASP A 279 -47.39 16.16 -25.93
N LYS A 280 -46.39 15.30 -26.14
CA LYS A 280 -45.10 15.35 -25.44
C LYS A 280 -44.31 16.64 -25.69
N LYS A 281 -44.63 17.41 -26.74
CA LYS A 281 -44.01 18.70 -27.06
C LYS A 281 -44.76 19.90 -26.48
N GLN A 282 -45.96 19.69 -25.92
CA GLN A 282 -46.72 20.70 -25.20
C GLN A 282 -46.46 20.53 -23.70
N PHE A 283 -46.02 21.59 -23.02
CA PHE A 283 -45.70 21.51 -21.60
C PHE A 283 -45.94 22.84 -20.88
N ALA A 284 -46.19 22.73 -19.58
CA ALA A 284 -46.19 23.82 -18.61
C ALA A 284 -45.43 23.32 -17.37
N ARG A 285 -44.28 23.91 -17.07
CA ARG A 285 -43.41 23.46 -15.97
C ARG A 285 -42.85 24.61 -15.17
N LYS A 286 -42.63 24.37 -13.88
CA LYS A 286 -41.99 25.27 -12.93
C LYS A 286 -40.58 24.76 -12.65
N LYS A 287 -39.57 25.61 -12.83
CA LYS A 287 -38.19 25.35 -12.42
C LYS A 287 -37.86 26.19 -11.19
N ILE A 288 -37.33 25.55 -10.17
CA ILE A 288 -36.86 26.23 -8.95
C ILE A 288 -35.35 26.08 -8.87
N ASP A 289 -34.64 27.21 -8.88
CA ASP A 289 -33.22 27.32 -8.54
C ASP A 289 -33.13 27.94 -7.15
N ALA A 290 -33.02 27.08 -6.14
CA ALA A 290 -33.01 27.48 -4.73
C ALA A 290 -31.76 28.29 -4.35
N GLU A 291 -30.65 28.10 -5.08
CA GLU A 291 -29.40 28.80 -4.82
C GLU A 291 -29.47 30.25 -5.33
N LYS A 292 -30.10 30.47 -6.48
CA LYS A 292 -30.28 31.82 -7.05
C LYS A 292 -31.55 32.52 -6.59
N ARG A 293 -32.35 31.90 -5.69
CA ARG A 293 -33.71 32.35 -5.33
C ARG A 293 -34.57 32.65 -6.57
N LEU A 294 -34.41 31.86 -7.62
CA LEU A 294 -35.04 32.08 -8.92
C LEU A 294 -36.12 31.02 -9.18
N VAL A 295 -37.32 31.48 -9.52
CA VAL A 295 -38.41 30.64 -10.01
C VAL A 295 -38.69 30.99 -11.47
N THR A 296 -38.71 29.99 -12.34
CA THR A 296 -39.00 30.16 -13.77
C THR A 296 -40.19 29.30 -14.17
N TYR A 297 -41.17 29.91 -14.83
CA TYR A 297 -42.30 29.20 -15.44
C TYR A 297 -42.06 29.11 -16.94
N GLU A 298 -42.06 27.88 -17.48
CA GLU A 298 -41.83 27.62 -18.90
C GLU A 298 -43.05 26.96 -19.53
N PHE A 299 -43.47 27.50 -20.67
CA PHE A 299 -44.61 27.03 -21.45
C PHE A 299 -44.18 26.75 -22.91
N SER A 300 -44.74 25.72 -23.53
CA SER A 300 -44.52 25.38 -24.94
C SER A 300 -45.83 25.03 -25.61
N ARG A 301 -46.04 25.55 -26.83
CA ARG A 301 -47.23 25.30 -27.67
C ARG A 301 -48.55 25.65 -26.96
N ILE A 302 -48.62 26.82 -26.34
CA ILE A 302 -49.87 27.40 -25.81
C ILE A 302 -50.47 28.37 -26.84
N SER A 303 -51.79 28.56 -26.82
CA SER A 303 -52.46 29.52 -27.70
C SER A 303 -52.19 30.97 -27.23
N ALA A 304 -52.34 31.92 -28.15
CA ALA A 304 -52.18 33.34 -27.85
C ALA A 304 -53.21 33.83 -26.80
N GLU A 305 -54.42 33.28 -26.80
CA GLU A 305 -55.46 33.56 -25.81
C GLU A 305 -55.02 33.16 -24.40
N VAL A 306 -54.54 31.93 -24.23
CA VAL A 306 -54.04 31.42 -22.94
C VAL A 306 -52.79 32.20 -22.49
N GLN A 307 -51.92 32.58 -23.41
CA GLN A 307 -50.77 33.43 -23.09
C GLN A 307 -51.22 34.79 -22.51
N ALA A 308 -52.22 35.43 -23.11
CA ALA A 308 -52.75 36.70 -22.64
C ALA A 308 -53.37 36.58 -21.23
N GLU A 309 -54.06 35.48 -20.94
CA GLU A 309 -54.59 35.20 -19.60
C GLU A 309 -53.48 35.03 -18.56
N ILE A 310 -52.42 34.28 -18.89
CA ILE A 310 -51.25 34.10 -18.03
C ILE A 310 -50.59 35.45 -17.75
N ASP A 311 -50.38 36.27 -18.78
CA ASP A 311 -49.77 37.60 -18.65
C ASP A 311 -50.60 38.52 -17.74
N ALA A 312 -51.93 38.51 -17.89
CA ALA A 312 -52.84 39.27 -17.04
C ALA A 312 -52.77 38.81 -15.57
N ALA A 313 -52.77 37.49 -15.34
CA ALA A 313 -52.68 36.92 -14.00
C ALA A 313 -51.33 37.24 -13.32
N VAL A 314 -50.21 37.07 -14.04
CA VAL A 314 -48.87 37.40 -13.53
C VAL A 314 -48.79 38.88 -13.17
N ARG A 315 -49.27 39.78 -14.04
CA ARG A 315 -49.30 41.22 -13.75
C ARG A 315 -50.16 41.55 -12.52
N ALA A 316 -51.31 40.90 -12.36
CA ALA A 316 -52.18 41.11 -11.20
C ALA A 316 -51.50 40.68 -9.89
N VAL A 317 -50.81 39.53 -9.88
CA VAL A 317 -50.07 39.05 -8.71
C VAL A 317 -48.90 39.97 -8.38
N MET A 318 -48.11 40.39 -9.38
CA MET A 318 -46.97 41.29 -9.16
C MET A 318 -47.41 42.67 -8.68
N LYS A 319 -48.57 43.17 -9.14
CA LYS A 319 -49.15 44.43 -8.63
C LYS A 319 -49.51 44.37 -7.16
N LYS A 320 -50.00 43.23 -6.65
CA LYS A 320 -50.28 43.07 -5.21
C LYS A 320 -49.00 43.12 -4.38
N MET A 321 -47.92 42.53 -4.89
CA MET A 321 -46.61 42.54 -4.23
C MET A 321 -45.96 43.94 -4.19
N VAL A 322 -46.28 44.81 -5.16
CA VAL A 322 -45.76 46.19 -5.22
C VAL A 322 -46.72 47.20 -4.55
N GLY A 323 -47.96 46.79 -4.23
CA GLY A 323 -49.00 47.63 -3.64
C GLY A 323 -49.19 47.48 -2.13
N GLU A 324 -48.32 46.73 -1.46
CA GLU A 324 -48.19 46.67 0.01
C GLU A 324 -46.92 47.43 0.43
N ASP A 325 -46.96 48.76 0.31
CA ASP A 325 -46.20 49.73 1.12
C ASP A 325 -47.20 50.77 1.65
#